data_AF-A0A6G2JZB5-F1
#
_entry.id   AF-A0A6G2JZB5-F1
#
_cell.length_a   1.000
_cell.length_b   1.000
_cell.length_c   1.000
_cell.angle_alpha   90.00
_cell.angle_beta   90.00
_cell.angle_gamma   90.00
#
_symmetry.space_group_name_H-M   'P 1'
#
loop_
_entity.id
_entity.type
_entity.pdbx_description
1 polymer ?
#
loop_
_entity_poly.entity_id
_entity_poly.type
_entity_poly.pdbx_seq_one_letter_code
_entity_poly.pdbx_strand_id
1 'polypeptide(L)'
;MDVPAFEATFDKDSKVYKVFAVLRDRQWHCRGCEYAHVATTQIAGGAGIQGLQRGTKSRPGMSISSGDHYCPECDATTRHDRWTGHFAEAVPTGSMPRDFARRVVSLLGSRDVVEQTERPANQLTVDHKLPGIRWSPAEGAVQTDYAGMNDDDIRARFQLLKQSNGSVSHNLLKSRACERCFRDGRRGTPFGIVFFHDGGPDWAPEDKRDAAGCVGCGWYDFAEWRDQLNEHLQERSNG
;
A
#
# COMPACT_ATOMS: atom_id res chain seq x y z
N MET A 1 -3.43 25.78 3.51
CA MET A 1 -4.88 25.49 3.68
C MET A 1 -5.19 25.57 5.17
N ASP A 2 -6.30 26.18 5.56
CA ASP A 2 -6.76 26.23 6.95
C ASP A 2 -7.80 25.13 7.24
N VAL A 3 -8.21 24.98 8.51
CA VAL A 3 -9.15 23.93 8.93
C VAL A 3 -10.52 24.08 8.25
N PRO A 4 -11.15 25.28 8.20
CA PRO A 4 -12.45 25.44 7.55
C PRO A 4 -12.42 25.14 6.05
N ALA A 5 -11.40 25.61 5.32
CA ALA A 5 -11.25 25.31 3.90
C ALA A 5 -11.02 23.81 3.65
N PHE A 6 -10.27 23.15 4.52
CA PHE A 6 -10.08 21.69 4.46
C PHE A 6 -11.38 20.94 4.76
N GLU A 7 -12.13 21.35 5.78
CA GLU A 7 -13.41 20.75 6.15
C GLU A 7 -14.44 20.83 5.01
N ALA A 8 -14.43 21.93 4.25
CA ALA A 8 -15.28 22.12 3.08
C ALA A 8 -14.98 21.15 1.92
N THR A 9 -13.84 20.45 1.93
CA THR A 9 -13.50 19.46 0.89
C THR A 9 -14.17 18.09 1.08
N PHE A 10 -14.86 17.88 2.20
CA PHE A 10 -15.51 16.61 2.51
C PHE A 10 -16.99 16.57 2.17
N ASP A 11 -17.45 15.39 1.77
CA ASP A 11 -18.84 14.98 1.99
C ASP A 11 -19.02 14.68 3.50
N LYS A 12 -19.94 15.41 4.16
CA LYS A 12 -20.18 15.32 5.60
C LYS A 12 -20.79 13.98 6.04
N ASP A 13 -21.36 13.22 5.12
CA ASP A 13 -21.87 11.88 5.42
C ASP A 13 -20.80 10.80 5.29
N SER A 14 -19.65 11.14 4.68
CA SER A 14 -18.56 10.20 4.45
C SER A 14 -17.90 9.71 5.74
N LYS A 15 -17.46 8.44 5.74
CA LYS A 15 -16.72 7.86 6.87
C LYS A 15 -15.42 8.62 7.15
N VAL A 16 -14.73 9.07 6.10
CA VAL A 16 -13.47 9.82 6.21
C VAL A 16 -13.68 11.15 6.92
N TYR A 17 -14.79 11.86 6.65
CA TYR A 17 -15.15 13.08 7.38
C TYR A 17 -15.41 12.80 8.86
N LYS A 18 -16.15 11.74 9.19
CA LYS A 18 -16.42 11.37 10.59
C LYS A 18 -15.12 11.12 11.36
N VAL A 19 -14.14 10.47 10.74
CA VAL A 19 -12.78 10.32 11.34
C VAL A 19 -12.07 11.66 11.49
N PHE A 20 -12.17 12.55 10.50
CA PHE A 20 -11.59 13.91 10.60
C PHE A 20 -12.22 14.70 11.75
N ALA A 21 -13.54 14.61 11.92
CA ALA A 21 -14.28 15.33 12.96
C ALA A 21 -13.82 14.95 14.38
N VAL A 22 -13.38 13.70 14.59
CA VAL A 22 -12.71 13.27 15.84
C VAL A 22 -11.36 13.95 15.96
N LEU A 23 -10.50 13.82 14.94
CA LEU A 23 -9.10 14.24 15.01
C LEU A 23 -8.86 15.76 14.96
N ARG A 24 -9.87 16.57 14.63
CA ARG A 24 -9.70 18.00 14.34
C ARG A 24 -9.24 18.83 15.55
N ASP A 25 -9.47 18.34 16.76
CA ASP A 25 -9.03 18.98 18.02
C ASP A 25 -7.54 18.74 18.33
N ARG A 26 -6.88 17.88 17.53
CA ARG A 26 -5.47 17.52 17.62
C ARG A 26 -5.11 16.80 18.93
N GLN A 27 -6.07 16.15 19.59
CA GLN A 27 -5.83 15.31 20.75
C GLN A 27 -5.64 13.83 20.35
N TRP A 28 -5.25 13.00 21.32
CA TRP A 28 -5.09 11.56 21.14
C TRP A 28 -6.40 10.85 21.37
N HIS A 29 -6.89 10.14 20.37
CA HIS A 29 -8.19 9.46 20.43
C HIS A 29 -8.07 7.94 20.35
N CYS A 30 -8.71 7.24 21.27
CA CYS A 30 -8.82 5.79 21.32
C CYS A 30 -9.60 5.26 20.12
N ARG A 31 -9.01 4.31 19.38
CA ARG A 31 -9.67 3.66 18.23
C ARG A 31 -10.96 2.92 18.61
N GLY A 32 -11.02 2.38 19.83
CA GLY A 32 -12.15 1.60 20.32
C GLY A 32 -13.35 2.45 20.71
N CYS A 33 -13.11 3.56 21.42
CA CYS A 33 -14.18 4.38 21.97
C CYS A 33 -14.67 5.44 20.98
N GLU A 34 -13.75 6.24 20.44
CA GLU A 34 -14.12 7.54 19.86
C GLU A 34 -14.55 7.43 18.39
N TYR A 35 -14.29 6.29 17.75
CA TYR A 35 -14.67 6.04 16.36
C TYR A 35 -15.87 5.11 16.17
N ALA A 36 -16.56 4.73 17.24
CA ALA A 36 -17.71 3.82 17.17
C ALA A 36 -18.79 4.30 16.17
N HIS A 37 -18.94 5.62 16.02
CA HIS A 37 -19.91 6.27 15.13
C HIS A 37 -19.54 6.25 13.63
N VAL A 38 -18.31 5.84 13.26
CA VAL A 38 -17.82 5.83 11.87
C VAL A 38 -18.36 4.63 11.08
N ALA A 39 -19.00 3.66 11.75
CA ALA A 39 -19.59 2.46 11.15
C ALA A 39 -18.62 1.71 10.21
N THR A 40 -17.39 1.51 10.68
CA THR A 40 -16.35 0.72 10.00
C THR A 40 -15.57 -0.10 11.01
N THR A 41 -15.26 -1.35 10.68
CA THR A 41 -14.38 -2.21 11.46
C THR A 41 -12.90 -1.99 11.12
N GLN A 42 -12.61 -1.17 10.10
CA GLN A 42 -11.25 -0.91 9.61
C GLN A 42 -10.89 0.58 9.72
N ILE A 43 -10.88 1.12 10.94
CA ILE A 43 -10.51 2.54 11.19
C ILE A 43 -9.12 2.89 10.64
N ALA A 44 -8.18 1.94 10.68
CA ALA A 44 -6.85 2.14 10.12
C ALA A 44 -6.82 2.18 8.57
N GLY A 45 -7.89 1.78 7.89
CA GLY A 45 -7.93 1.59 6.44
C GLY A 45 -8.24 2.87 5.64
N GLY A 46 -8.48 2.70 4.34
CA GLY A 46 -8.70 3.80 3.40
C GLY A 46 -9.94 4.66 3.66
N ALA A 47 -10.96 4.10 4.33
CA ALA A 47 -12.13 4.86 4.76
C ALA A 47 -11.95 5.58 6.11
N GLY A 48 -10.77 5.47 6.73
CA GLY A 48 -10.43 6.12 8.00
C GLY A 48 -9.05 6.79 7.96
N ILE A 49 -8.14 6.40 8.86
CA ILE A 49 -6.84 7.07 9.09
C ILE A 49 -6.00 7.15 7.81
N GLN A 50 -5.85 6.04 7.08
CA GLN A 50 -5.07 6.06 5.83
C GLN A 50 -5.71 6.95 4.76
N GLY A 51 -7.04 7.05 4.71
CA GLY A 51 -7.73 7.95 3.79
C GLY A 51 -7.44 9.42 4.07
N LEU A 52 -7.38 9.81 5.34
CA LEU A 52 -6.99 11.15 5.75
C LEU A 52 -5.52 11.43 5.49
N GLN A 53 -4.63 10.48 5.81
CA GLN A 53 -3.19 10.62 5.57
C GLN A 53 -2.85 10.82 4.09
N ARG A 54 -3.49 10.05 3.19
CA ARG A 54 -3.23 10.12 1.75
C ARG A 54 -3.83 11.34 1.06
N GLY A 55 -4.98 11.83 1.51
CA GLY A 55 -5.71 12.87 0.77
C GLY A 55 -6.34 12.33 -0.52
N THR A 56 -6.74 13.23 -1.41
CA THR A 56 -7.30 12.94 -2.74
C THR A 56 -6.74 13.95 -3.76
N LYS A 57 -7.16 13.87 -5.03
CA LYS A 57 -6.81 14.90 -6.03
C LYS A 57 -7.28 16.31 -5.65
N SER A 58 -8.36 16.42 -4.88
CA SER A 58 -8.97 17.70 -4.49
C SER A 58 -8.77 18.05 -3.01
N ARG A 59 -8.12 17.19 -2.23
CA ARG A 59 -7.95 17.35 -0.79
C ARG A 59 -6.52 16.96 -0.38
N PRO A 60 -5.77 17.82 0.32
CA PRO A 60 -4.44 17.43 0.81
C PRO A 60 -4.51 16.27 1.80
N GLY A 61 -3.36 15.61 2.03
CA GLY A 61 -3.21 14.64 3.09
C GLY A 61 -3.13 15.30 4.47
N MET A 62 -3.15 14.49 5.52
CA MET A 62 -2.93 14.93 6.91
C MET A 62 -1.77 14.16 7.54
N SER A 63 -0.90 14.87 8.25
CA SER A 63 0.11 14.21 9.09
C SER A 63 -0.55 13.72 10.39
N ILE A 64 -0.87 12.43 10.44
CA ILE A 64 -1.49 11.75 11.58
C ILE A 64 -0.45 10.86 12.27
N SER A 65 -0.33 11.00 13.58
CA SER A 65 0.46 10.11 14.44
C SER A 65 -0.43 9.04 15.05
N SER A 66 0.10 7.82 15.14
CA SER A 66 -0.57 6.68 15.76
C SER A 66 0.35 6.07 16.81
N GLY A 67 -0.16 5.88 18.03
CA GLY A 67 0.63 5.43 19.19
C GLY A 67 -0.22 4.59 20.12
N ASP A 68 0.42 3.96 21.10
CA ASP A 68 -0.28 3.20 22.13
C ASP A 68 -0.35 4.09 23.39
N HIS A 69 -1.57 4.31 23.89
CA HIS A 69 -1.84 5.21 25.00
C HIS A 69 -2.84 4.56 25.95
N TYR A 70 -2.78 4.93 27.23
CA TYR A 70 -3.79 4.52 28.19
C TYR A 70 -5.13 5.22 27.89
N CYS A 71 -6.19 4.44 27.74
CA CYS A 71 -7.55 4.93 27.59
C CYS A 71 -8.32 4.75 28.90
N PRO A 72 -8.82 5.82 29.54
CA PRO A 72 -9.56 5.71 30.79
C PRO A 72 -10.93 5.03 30.63
N GLU A 73 -11.54 5.08 29.44
CA GLU A 73 -12.81 4.41 29.18
C GLU A 73 -12.64 2.90 28.98
N CYS A 74 -11.54 2.47 28.35
CA CYS A 74 -11.21 1.06 28.19
C CYS A 74 -10.50 0.46 29.41
N ASP A 75 -9.99 1.30 30.31
CA ASP A 75 -9.08 0.92 31.40
C ASP A 75 -7.89 0.07 30.93
N ALA A 76 -7.33 0.44 29.77
CA ALA A 76 -6.27 -0.32 29.11
C ALA A 76 -5.39 0.56 28.22
N THR A 77 -4.15 0.10 27.98
CA THR A 77 -3.32 0.67 26.90
C THR A 77 -3.84 0.17 25.56
N THR A 78 -4.30 1.08 24.72
CA THR A 78 -4.89 0.77 23.41
C THR A 78 -4.26 1.60 22.30
N ARG A 79 -4.66 1.35 21.06
CA ARG A 79 -4.19 2.10 19.90
C ARG A 79 -4.96 3.42 19.76
N HIS A 80 -4.24 4.54 19.71
CA HIS A 80 -4.81 5.88 19.52
C HIS A 80 -4.25 6.56 18.27
N ASP A 81 -4.98 7.56 17.78
CA ASP A 81 -4.57 8.42 16.68
C ASP A 81 -4.71 9.91 17.05
N ARG A 82 -3.86 10.75 16.46
CA ARG A 82 -3.90 12.21 16.62
C ARG A 82 -3.50 12.91 15.33
N TRP A 83 -4.22 13.96 14.96
CA TRP A 83 -3.71 14.88 13.94
C TRP A 83 -2.62 15.81 14.51
N THR A 84 -1.49 15.90 13.83
CA THR A 84 -0.37 16.75 14.27
C THR A 84 -0.59 18.25 14.02
N GLY A 85 -1.66 18.62 13.30
CA GLY A 85 -1.93 20.00 12.88
C GLY A 85 -1.33 20.37 11.53
N HIS A 86 -0.56 19.47 10.90
CA HIS A 86 0.05 19.69 9.58
C HIS A 86 -0.71 18.95 8.49
N PHE A 87 -0.87 19.62 7.34
CA PHE A 87 -1.28 18.98 6.10
C PHE A 87 -0.06 18.37 5.41
N ALA A 88 -0.27 17.25 4.74
CA ALA A 88 0.72 16.61 3.88
C ALA A 88 0.30 16.82 2.42
N GLU A 89 1.27 16.72 1.50
CA GLU A 89 0.93 16.59 0.09
C GLU A 89 0.00 15.41 -0.09
N ALA A 90 -1.03 15.59 -0.93
CA ALA A 90 -1.85 14.46 -1.31
C ALA A 90 -0.94 13.44 -1.99
N VAL A 91 -1.03 12.20 -1.57
CA VAL A 91 -0.53 11.05 -2.32
C VAL A 91 -1.74 10.55 -3.09
N PRO A 92 -2.04 11.08 -4.29
CA PRO A 92 -3.12 10.57 -5.09
C PRO A 92 -2.80 9.12 -5.40
N THR A 93 -3.45 8.20 -4.69
CA THR A 93 -3.73 6.89 -5.27
C THR A 93 -4.72 7.18 -6.39
N GLY A 94 -4.21 7.37 -7.61
CA GLY A 94 -5.08 7.36 -8.78
C GLY A 94 -5.95 6.12 -8.66
N SER A 95 -7.26 6.31 -8.54
CA SER A 95 -8.20 5.20 -8.64
C SER A 95 -7.99 4.62 -10.03
N MET A 96 -7.32 3.47 -10.12
CA MET A 96 -7.08 2.77 -11.37
C MET A 96 -8.41 2.65 -12.13
N PRO A 97 -8.51 3.16 -13.37
CA PRO A 97 -9.74 3.06 -14.14
C PRO A 97 -10.14 1.58 -14.31
N ARG A 98 -11.44 1.29 -14.21
CA ARG A 98 -11.93 -0.09 -14.32
C ARG A 98 -11.53 -0.75 -15.64
N ASP A 99 -11.57 0.00 -16.74
CA ASP A 99 -11.21 -0.53 -18.06
C ASP A 99 -9.71 -0.85 -18.15
N PHE A 100 -8.86 0.00 -17.54
CA PHE A 100 -7.44 -0.29 -17.42
C PHE A 100 -7.19 -1.54 -16.57
N ALA A 101 -7.84 -1.65 -15.40
CA ALA A 101 -7.71 -2.83 -14.55
C ALA A 101 -8.11 -4.12 -15.29
N ARG A 102 -9.19 -4.10 -16.09
CA ARG A 102 -9.59 -5.25 -16.94
C ARG A 102 -8.53 -5.56 -17.99
N ARG A 103 -7.94 -4.55 -18.64
CA ARG A 103 -6.84 -4.73 -19.60
C ARG A 103 -5.65 -5.40 -18.94
N VAL A 104 -5.25 -4.98 -17.73
CA VAL A 104 -4.14 -5.61 -17.00
C VAL A 104 -4.45 -7.07 -16.68
N VAL A 105 -5.64 -7.37 -16.14
CA VAL A 105 -6.04 -8.76 -15.84
C VAL A 105 -6.00 -9.65 -17.09
N SER A 106 -6.51 -9.14 -18.21
CA SER A 106 -6.48 -9.84 -19.49
C SER A 106 -5.06 -10.09 -19.98
N LEU A 107 -4.19 -9.08 -19.93
CA LEU A 107 -2.82 -9.16 -20.44
C LEU A 107 -1.94 -10.11 -19.61
N LEU A 108 -2.18 -10.16 -18.30
CA LEU A 108 -1.46 -11.01 -17.36
C LEU A 108 -2.14 -12.38 -17.12
N GLY A 109 -3.16 -12.71 -17.91
CA GLY A 109 -3.74 -14.05 -17.97
C GLY A 109 -4.50 -14.50 -16.72
N SER A 110 -5.09 -13.57 -15.95
CA SER A 110 -5.89 -13.88 -14.76
C SER A 110 -5.21 -14.82 -13.75
N ARG A 111 -3.87 -14.79 -13.66
CA ARG A 111 -3.09 -15.70 -12.79
C ARG A 111 -2.53 -14.95 -11.60
N ASP A 112 -2.81 -15.41 -10.39
CA ASP A 112 -2.11 -14.93 -9.20
C ASP A 112 -0.63 -15.29 -9.30
N VAL A 113 0.24 -14.28 -9.24
CA VAL A 113 1.68 -14.47 -9.49
C VAL A 113 2.35 -15.29 -8.38
N VAL A 114 1.79 -15.28 -7.17
CA VAL A 114 2.33 -15.91 -5.97
C VAL A 114 2.03 -17.41 -5.95
N GLU A 115 0.75 -17.80 -6.01
CA GLU A 115 0.32 -19.21 -6.01
C GLU A 115 0.31 -19.84 -7.42
N GLN A 116 0.65 -19.07 -8.46
CA GLN A 116 0.65 -19.52 -9.86
C GLN A 116 -0.67 -20.16 -10.32
N THR A 117 -1.79 -19.70 -9.76
CA THR A 117 -3.12 -20.25 -10.01
C THR A 117 -3.98 -19.25 -10.77
N GLU A 118 -4.70 -19.73 -11.79
CA GLU A 118 -5.70 -18.91 -12.48
C GLU A 118 -6.89 -18.64 -11.56
N ARG A 119 -7.38 -17.40 -11.55
CA ARG A 119 -8.45 -16.95 -10.66
C ARG A 119 -9.44 -16.08 -11.40
N PRO A 120 -10.73 -16.11 -11.01
CA PRO A 120 -11.69 -15.11 -11.45
C PRO A 120 -11.19 -13.68 -11.18
N ALA A 121 -11.50 -12.74 -12.07
CA ALA A 121 -11.04 -11.35 -11.95
C ALA A 121 -11.45 -10.68 -10.62
N ASN A 122 -12.62 -11.04 -10.06
CA ASN A 122 -13.07 -10.55 -8.75
C ASN A 122 -12.32 -11.18 -7.55
N GLN A 123 -11.39 -12.10 -7.80
CA GLN A 123 -10.47 -12.67 -6.82
C GLN A 123 -9.02 -12.19 -7.04
N LEU A 124 -8.80 -11.22 -7.93
CA LEU A 124 -7.48 -10.64 -8.20
C LEU A 124 -7.44 -9.12 -7.97
N THR A 125 -6.45 -8.67 -7.23
CA THR A 125 -6.04 -7.27 -7.16
C THR A 125 -4.97 -7.02 -8.21
N VAL A 126 -5.16 -5.98 -9.02
CA VAL A 126 -4.09 -5.41 -9.84
C VAL A 126 -3.22 -4.55 -8.93
N ASP A 127 -1.97 -4.94 -8.75
CA ASP A 127 -1.03 -4.27 -7.86
C ASP A 127 0.21 -3.82 -8.64
N HIS A 128 0.74 -2.64 -8.32
CA HIS A 128 1.99 -2.16 -8.91
C HIS A 128 3.18 -2.95 -8.37
N LYS A 129 4.11 -3.37 -9.22
CA LYS A 129 5.40 -3.97 -8.82
C LYS A 129 6.17 -3.04 -7.89
N LEU A 130 6.36 -1.77 -8.29
CA LEU A 130 6.92 -0.74 -7.41
C LEU A 130 5.88 -0.33 -6.34
N PRO A 131 6.12 -0.57 -5.04
CA PRO A 131 5.16 -0.26 -4.00
C PRO A 131 5.00 1.26 -3.83
N GLY A 132 3.76 1.72 -3.64
CA GLY A 132 3.43 3.14 -3.55
C GLY A 132 4.19 3.94 -2.49
N ILE A 133 4.66 3.30 -1.41
CA ILE A 133 5.51 3.95 -0.39
C ILE A 133 6.86 4.43 -0.94
N ARG A 134 7.30 3.90 -2.09
CA ARG A 134 8.54 4.29 -2.78
C ARG A 134 8.32 5.37 -3.84
N TRP A 135 7.09 5.76 -4.13
CA TRP A 135 6.85 6.74 -5.20
C TRP A 135 7.30 8.14 -4.77
N SER A 136 8.20 8.74 -5.54
CA SER A 136 8.33 10.19 -5.61
C SER A 136 7.11 10.80 -6.32
N PRO A 137 6.89 12.12 -6.26
CA PRO A 137 5.82 12.75 -7.04
C PRO A 137 5.93 12.46 -8.55
N ALA A 138 7.15 12.49 -9.10
CA ALA A 138 7.42 12.14 -10.48
C ALA A 138 7.11 10.67 -10.77
N GLU A 139 7.57 9.76 -9.91
CA GLU A 139 7.30 8.33 -10.04
C GLU A 139 5.81 8.03 -9.98
N GLY A 140 5.09 8.66 -9.05
CA GLY A 140 3.64 8.53 -8.93
C GLY A 140 2.89 8.97 -10.19
N ALA A 141 3.35 10.03 -10.86
CA ALA A 141 2.78 10.47 -12.13
C ALA A 141 2.97 9.41 -13.23
N VAL A 142 4.17 8.83 -13.32
CA VAL A 142 4.47 7.76 -14.29
C VAL A 142 3.68 6.48 -13.98
N GLN A 143 3.61 6.06 -12.70
CA GLN A 143 2.90 4.86 -12.26
C GLN A 143 1.37 4.97 -12.41
N THR A 144 0.84 6.18 -12.64
CA THR A 144 -0.60 6.44 -12.76
C THR A 144 -1.02 7.03 -14.11
N ASP A 145 -0.12 7.10 -15.09
CA ASP A 145 -0.46 7.43 -16.48
C ASP A 145 -1.09 6.24 -17.22
N TYR A 146 -2.27 5.82 -16.76
CA TYR A 146 -3.00 4.68 -17.31
C TYR A 146 -3.42 4.85 -18.77
N ALA A 147 -3.49 6.09 -19.26
CA ALA A 147 -3.86 6.38 -20.65
C ALA A 147 -2.67 6.20 -21.60
N GLY A 148 -1.45 6.55 -21.16
CA GLY A 148 -0.23 6.44 -21.96
C GLY A 148 0.42 5.05 -21.98
N MET A 149 0.12 4.19 -20.99
CA MET A 149 0.79 2.88 -20.86
C MET A 149 0.47 1.90 -21.99
N ASN A 150 1.51 1.41 -22.66
CA ASN A 150 1.41 0.30 -23.60
C ASN A 150 1.41 -1.07 -22.87
N ASP A 151 1.33 -2.17 -23.62
CA ASP A 151 1.27 -3.51 -23.02
C ASP A 151 2.57 -3.90 -22.31
N ASP A 152 3.72 -3.46 -22.81
CA ASP A 152 5.02 -3.75 -22.21
C ASP A 152 5.21 -2.95 -20.91
N ASP A 153 4.76 -1.70 -20.87
CA ASP A 153 4.66 -0.92 -19.64
C ASP A 153 3.79 -1.64 -18.61
N ILE A 154 2.66 -2.23 -19.03
CA ILE A 154 1.79 -2.96 -18.12
C ILE A 154 2.51 -4.18 -17.53
N ARG A 155 3.18 -4.98 -18.37
CA ARG A 155 3.94 -6.16 -17.92
C ARG A 155 5.10 -5.78 -16.99
N ALA A 156 5.75 -4.66 -17.26
CA ALA A 156 6.85 -4.15 -16.46
C ALA A 156 6.40 -3.56 -15.12
N ARG A 157 5.17 -3.05 -15.01
CA ARG A 157 4.72 -2.26 -13.85
C ARG A 157 3.70 -2.96 -12.96
N PHE A 158 2.97 -3.96 -13.44
CA PHE A 158 1.87 -4.58 -12.68
C PHE A 158 2.07 -6.07 -12.48
N GLN A 159 1.44 -6.57 -11.43
CA GLN A 159 1.29 -7.99 -11.13
C GLN A 159 -0.12 -8.25 -10.59
N LEU A 160 -0.60 -9.48 -10.75
CA LEU A 160 -1.90 -9.89 -10.22
C LEU A 160 -1.69 -10.65 -8.91
N LEU A 161 -2.37 -10.19 -7.87
CA LEU A 161 -2.29 -10.74 -6.52
C LEU A 161 -3.66 -11.22 -6.07
N LYS A 162 -3.72 -12.39 -5.46
CA LYS A 162 -4.93 -12.90 -4.82
C LYS A 162 -5.49 -11.87 -3.85
N GLN A 163 -6.75 -11.52 -4.08
CA GLN A 163 -7.58 -10.81 -3.13
C GLN A 163 -8.50 -11.83 -2.44
N SER A 164 -8.75 -11.65 -1.14
CA SER A 164 -9.67 -12.51 -0.42
C SER A 164 -10.55 -11.69 0.51
N ASN A 165 -11.84 -12.02 0.50
CA ASN A 165 -12.79 -11.53 1.48
C ASN A 165 -12.70 -12.43 2.72
N GLY A 166 -12.07 -11.94 3.78
CA GLY A 166 -12.00 -12.64 5.07
C GLY A 166 -10.76 -13.52 5.28
N SER A 167 -9.84 -13.63 4.31
CA SER A 167 -8.49 -14.19 4.53
C SER A 167 -7.40 -13.21 4.05
N VAL A 168 -6.14 -13.51 4.36
CA VAL A 168 -5.02 -12.62 4.03
C VAL A 168 -4.83 -12.56 2.51
N SER A 169 -4.91 -11.36 1.96
CA SER A 169 -4.62 -11.09 0.55
C SER A 169 -3.13 -10.91 0.30
N HIS A 170 -2.64 -11.30 -0.89
CA HIS A 170 -1.21 -11.20 -1.21
C HIS A 170 -0.75 -9.74 -1.34
N ASN A 171 -1.63 -8.83 -1.77
CA ASN A 171 -1.33 -7.40 -1.78
C ASN A 171 -1.10 -6.83 -0.37
N LEU A 172 -1.77 -7.38 0.65
CA LEU A 172 -1.54 -7.01 2.04
C LEU A 172 -0.18 -7.53 2.52
N LEU A 173 0.18 -8.77 2.21
CA LEU A 173 1.51 -9.33 2.54
C LEU A 173 2.63 -8.50 1.92
N LYS A 174 2.51 -8.18 0.62
CA LYS A 174 3.44 -7.29 -0.08
C LYS A 174 3.53 -5.93 0.60
N SER A 175 2.39 -5.29 0.86
CA SER A 175 2.35 -3.96 1.50
C SER A 175 3.07 -3.96 2.85
N ARG A 176 2.81 -4.96 3.71
CA ARG A 176 3.46 -5.08 5.02
C ARG A 176 4.96 -5.32 4.91
N ALA A 177 5.40 -6.13 3.95
CA ALA A 177 6.81 -6.37 3.70
C ALA A 177 7.52 -5.10 3.21
N CYS A 178 6.91 -4.35 2.28
CA CYS A 178 7.45 -3.10 1.76
C CYS A 178 7.48 -1.98 2.81
N GLU A 179 6.44 -1.84 3.63
CA GLU A 179 6.38 -0.91 4.76
C GLU A 179 7.49 -1.19 5.79
N ARG A 180 7.71 -2.46 6.11
CA ARG A 180 8.82 -2.90 6.99
C ARG A 180 10.16 -2.48 6.40
N CYS A 181 10.44 -2.88 5.16
CA CYS A 181 11.67 -2.54 4.45
C CYS A 181 11.92 -1.03 4.37
N PHE A 182 10.89 -0.22 4.16
CA PHE A 182 11.01 1.25 4.14
C PHE A 182 11.43 1.80 5.52
N ARG A 183 10.92 1.22 6.60
CA ARG A 183 11.22 1.62 7.97
C ARG A 183 12.64 1.21 8.40
N ASP A 184 12.95 -0.07 8.28
CA ASP A 184 14.16 -0.68 8.89
C ASP A 184 15.29 -1.00 7.90
N GLY A 185 15.07 -0.81 6.60
CA GLY A 185 16.06 -1.09 5.57
C GLY A 185 16.25 -2.59 5.27
N ARG A 186 15.41 -3.48 5.81
CA ARG A 186 15.50 -4.93 5.55
C ARG A 186 14.51 -5.37 4.49
N ARG A 187 15.02 -5.86 3.35
CA ARG A 187 14.21 -6.34 2.23
C ARG A 187 13.41 -7.57 2.62
N GLY A 188 12.22 -7.70 2.02
CA GLY A 188 11.28 -8.75 2.37
C GLY A 188 11.64 -10.08 1.73
N THR A 189 11.37 -11.17 2.43
CA THR A 189 11.62 -12.55 2.00
C THR A 189 10.27 -13.27 1.87
N PRO A 190 9.69 -13.39 0.67
CA PRO A 190 8.47 -14.17 0.47
C PRO A 190 8.62 -15.57 1.08
N PHE A 191 7.63 -15.98 1.88
CA PHE A 191 7.62 -17.29 2.55
C PHE A 191 8.84 -17.61 3.43
N GLY A 192 9.62 -16.60 3.82
CA GLY A 192 10.87 -16.81 4.58
C GLY A 192 12.05 -17.27 3.72
N ILE A 193 11.90 -17.33 2.39
CA ILE A 193 12.98 -17.71 1.47
C ILE A 193 13.93 -16.52 1.32
N VAL A 194 15.17 -16.70 1.77
CA VAL A 194 16.25 -15.70 1.68
C VAL A 194 16.94 -15.84 0.33
N PHE A 195 16.31 -15.29 -0.71
CA PHE A 195 16.86 -15.25 -2.06
C PHE A 195 16.65 -13.86 -2.67
N PHE A 196 17.73 -13.29 -3.20
CA PHE A 196 17.76 -12.03 -3.91
C PHE A 196 18.58 -12.23 -5.18
N HIS A 197 17.94 -12.19 -6.35
CA HIS A 197 18.65 -12.33 -7.63
C HIS A 197 19.50 -11.10 -7.97
N ASP A 198 19.26 -9.99 -7.28
CA ASP A 198 20.07 -8.77 -7.34
C ASP A 198 20.14 -8.08 -5.96
N GLY A 199 21.31 -7.53 -5.65
CA GLY A 199 21.60 -6.95 -4.33
C GLY A 199 21.62 -7.97 -3.19
N GLY A 200 21.19 -7.55 -2.00
CA GLY A 200 21.23 -8.37 -0.78
C GLY A 200 20.01 -8.17 0.12
N PRO A 201 20.05 -8.59 1.40
CA PRO A 201 18.94 -8.41 2.34
C PRO A 201 18.75 -6.97 2.79
N ASP A 202 19.74 -6.11 2.57
CA ASP A 202 19.75 -4.72 3.00
C ASP A 202 19.40 -3.77 1.85
N TRP A 203 18.72 -2.69 2.20
CA TRP A 203 18.47 -1.58 1.28
C TRP A 203 19.79 -0.86 0.98
N ALA A 204 20.25 -0.97 -0.27
CA ALA A 204 21.52 -0.40 -0.69
C ALA A 204 21.48 1.10 -1.03
N PRO A 205 20.44 1.64 -1.73
CA PRO A 205 20.45 3.05 -2.09
C PRO A 205 20.38 3.99 -0.88
N GLU A 206 21.03 5.15 -0.98
CA GLU A 206 20.94 6.20 0.05
C GLU A 206 19.52 6.74 0.16
N ASP A 207 18.84 6.96 -0.97
CA ASP A 207 17.45 7.38 -1.00
C ASP A 207 16.52 6.17 -0.79
N LYS A 208 15.65 6.27 0.23
CA LYS A 208 14.59 5.29 0.49
C LYS A 208 13.51 5.26 -0.59
N ARG A 209 13.48 6.18 -1.55
CA ARG A 209 12.53 6.17 -2.67
C ARG A 209 13.13 5.68 -3.98
N ASP A 210 14.43 5.40 -4.02
CA ASP A 210 15.07 4.88 -5.22
C ASP A 210 14.51 3.50 -5.59
N ALA A 211 13.89 3.40 -6.77
CA ALA A 211 13.30 2.16 -7.26
C ALA A 211 14.33 1.04 -7.46
N ALA A 212 15.61 1.39 -7.72
CA ALA A 212 16.69 0.41 -7.92
C ALA A 212 16.86 -0.51 -6.70
N GLY A 213 16.63 -0.01 -5.48
CA GLY A 213 16.72 -0.83 -4.26
C GLY A 213 15.66 -1.93 -4.15
N CYS A 214 14.62 -1.90 -5.01
CA CYS A 214 13.61 -2.96 -5.07
C CYS A 214 14.05 -4.16 -5.93
N VAL A 215 14.89 -3.95 -6.94
CA VAL A 215 15.33 -4.98 -7.91
C VAL A 215 16.02 -6.12 -7.18
N GLY A 216 15.57 -7.37 -7.40
CA GLY A 216 16.02 -8.55 -6.63
C GLY A 216 15.05 -9.04 -5.55
N CYS A 217 14.07 -8.24 -5.14
CA CYS A 217 13.16 -8.57 -4.03
C CYS A 217 11.92 -9.27 -4.56
N GLY A 218 11.57 -10.44 -4.03
CA GLY A 218 10.41 -11.18 -4.55
C GLY A 218 9.07 -10.46 -4.37
N TRP A 219 8.95 -9.54 -3.42
CA TRP A 219 7.75 -8.69 -3.31
C TRP A 219 7.69 -7.58 -4.36
N TYR A 220 8.80 -7.22 -4.99
CA TYR A 220 8.83 -6.23 -6.07
C TYR A 220 8.36 -6.85 -7.38
N ASP A 221 8.98 -7.96 -7.80
CA ASP A 221 8.59 -8.72 -8.98
C ASP A 221 8.63 -10.22 -8.68
N PHE A 222 7.47 -10.78 -8.34
CA PHE A 222 7.37 -12.17 -7.90
C PHE A 222 7.62 -13.17 -9.04
N ALA A 223 7.32 -12.77 -10.28
CA ALA A 223 7.54 -13.64 -11.44
C ALA A 223 9.04 -13.81 -11.69
N GLU A 224 9.74 -12.68 -11.88
CA GLU A 224 11.19 -12.66 -12.07
C GLU A 224 11.91 -13.36 -10.91
N TRP A 225 11.55 -13.03 -9.67
CA TRP A 225 12.15 -13.65 -8.49
C TRP A 225 11.99 -15.18 -8.45
N ARG A 226 10.82 -15.69 -8.82
CA ARG A 226 10.58 -17.14 -8.87
C ARG A 226 11.40 -17.78 -9.98
N ASP A 227 11.44 -17.16 -11.15
CA ASP A 227 12.13 -17.71 -12.32
C ASP A 227 13.65 -17.77 -12.05
N GLN A 228 14.23 -16.70 -11.51
CA GLN A 228 15.62 -16.64 -11.05
C GLN A 228 15.93 -17.64 -9.92
N LEU A 229 15.00 -17.84 -8.98
CA LEU A 229 15.17 -18.83 -7.92
C LEU A 229 15.22 -20.25 -8.50
N ASN A 230 14.36 -20.56 -9.47
CA ASN A 230 14.35 -21.87 -10.11
C ASN A 230 15.63 -22.12 -10.92
N GLU A 231 16.11 -21.12 -11.65
CA GLU A 231 17.40 -21.19 -12.37
C GLU A 231 18.55 -21.48 -11.39
N HIS A 232 18.65 -20.70 -10.31
CA HIS A 232 19.66 -20.91 -9.26
C HIS A 232 19.61 -22.32 -8.63
N LEU A 233 18.41 -22.87 -8.45
CA LEU A 233 18.24 -24.24 -7.94
C LEU A 233 18.66 -25.31 -8.96
N GLN A 234 18.42 -25.09 -10.25
CA GLN A 234 18.83 -26.01 -11.32
C GLN A 234 20.35 -26.03 -11.47
N GLU A 235 20.99 -24.86 -11.47
CA GLU A 235 22.46 -24.74 -11.53
C GLU A 235 23.12 -25.49 -10.38
N ARG A 236 22.59 -25.36 -9.17
CA ARG A 236 23.09 -26.07 -7.98
C ARG A 236 22.81 -27.57 -7.96
N SER A 237 21.84 -28.05 -8.72
CA SER A 237 21.53 -29.47 -8.81
C SER A 237 22.41 -30.18 -9.85
N ASN A 238 23.01 -29.42 -10.76
CA ASN A 238 23.86 -29.92 -11.85
C ASN A 238 25.37 -29.81 -11.58
N GLY A 239 25.79 -29.23 -10.44
CA GLY A 239 27.18 -29.08 -10.01
C GLY A 239 27.49 -29.87 -8.75
#